data_AF-A0A833VHY3-F1
#
_entry.id   AF-A0A833VHY3-F1
#
_cell.length_a   1.000
_cell.length_b   1.000
_cell.length_c   1.000
_cell.angle_alpha   90.00
_cell.angle_beta   90.00
_cell.angle_gamma   90.00
#
_symmetry.space_group_name_H-M   'P 1'
#
loop_
_entity.id
_entity.type
_entity.pdbx_description
1 polymer ?
#
loop_
_entity_poly.entity_id
_entity_poly.type
_entity_poly.pdbx_seq_one_letter_code
_entity_poly.pdbx_strand_id
1 'polypeptide(L)'
;MAPLDEYGLVWQPTWAHLKQLHATVKQSARPLLYGTYSNLSLGNLTEAHVFQTGSNCVAFLVNANLHGKVDIQFRNNKFELLARSVIILSQCNKIIFNTAEVTAQSYTRSSKVLQFLNDASKWSWTSERIPDLKGAKFANKLLDQLSTTKDATDYLWYITSAHGNDQDPTATLEANFVPNKGDNTISLLSVMVGSPVKEPIQQLAKRIKAEVQ
;
A
#
# COMPACT_ATOMS: atom_id res chain seq x y z
N MET A 1 -1.77 0.05 -8.88
CA MET A 1 -0.77 -1.01 -9.18
C MET A 1 0.53 -0.33 -9.53
N ALA A 2 1.65 -0.84 -9.01
CA ALA A 2 2.96 -0.29 -9.35
C ALA A 2 3.33 -0.63 -10.81
N PRO A 3 4.19 0.15 -11.48
CA PRO A 3 4.67 -0.14 -12.84
C PRO A 3 5.49 -1.44 -12.96
N LEU A 4 6.06 -1.89 -11.85
CA LEU A 4 6.70 -3.20 -11.69
C LEU A 4 5.93 -3.96 -10.62
N ASP A 5 5.74 -5.27 -10.79
CA ASP A 5 5.05 -6.11 -9.80
C ASP A 5 5.99 -6.69 -8.73
N GLU A 6 5.43 -7.51 -7.85
CA GLU A 6 6.16 -8.21 -6.78
C GLU A 6 7.27 -9.16 -7.29
N TYR A 7 7.25 -9.53 -8.58
CA TYR A 7 8.26 -10.36 -9.24
C TYR A 7 9.26 -9.54 -10.06
N GLY A 8 9.16 -8.21 -10.06
CA GLY A 8 10.00 -7.32 -10.86
C GLY A 8 9.64 -7.29 -12.35
N LEU A 9 8.50 -7.86 -12.73
CA LEU A 9 8.00 -7.88 -14.10
C LEU A 9 7.26 -6.57 -14.42
N VAL A 10 7.44 -6.12 -15.67
CA VAL A 10 6.77 -4.93 -16.20
C VAL A 10 5.25 -5.13 -16.23
N TRP A 11 4.52 -4.22 -15.57
CA TRP A 11 3.06 -4.18 -15.61
C TRP A 11 2.56 -3.26 -16.72
N GLN A 12 2.05 -3.86 -17.79
CA GLN A 12 1.43 -3.13 -18.89
C GLN A 12 -0.08 -2.93 -18.67
N PRO A 13 -0.66 -1.83 -19.21
CA PRO A 13 -0.01 -0.77 -19.96
C PRO A 13 0.64 0.33 -19.09
N THR A 14 0.45 0.25 -17.76
CA THR A 14 0.85 1.31 -16.81
C THR A 14 2.30 1.72 -16.94
N TRP A 15 3.22 0.75 -17.02
CA TRP A 15 4.65 1.03 -17.17
C TRP A 15 4.97 1.78 -18.46
N ALA A 16 4.47 1.31 -19.60
CA ALA A 16 4.78 1.95 -20.88
C ALA A 16 4.15 3.34 -20.97
N HIS A 17 2.92 3.51 -20.47
CA HIS A 17 2.24 4.80 -20.45
C HIS A 17 3.01 5.83 -19.61
N LEU A 18 3.46 5.44 -18.41
CA LEU A 18 4.28 6.31 -17.56
C LEU A 18 5.68 6.56 -18.14
N LYS A 19 6.27 5.58 -18.82
CA LYS A 19 7.54 5.76 -19.55
C LYS A 19 7.40 6.83 -20.64
N GLN A 20 6.32 6.79 -21.42
CA GLN A 20 6.04 7.79 -22.46
C GLN A 20 5.79 9.18 -21.84
N LEU A 21 5.03 9.25 -20.75
CA LEU A 21 4.83 10.50 -20.01
C LEU A 21 6.17 11.08 -19.52
N HIS A 22 7.02 10.27 -18.89
CA HIS A 22 8.33 10.73 -18.40
C HIS A 22 9.24 11.20 -19.54
N ALA A 23 9.24 10.50 -20.68
CA ALA A 23 10.01 10.93 -21.85
C ALA A 23 9.53 12.30 -22.36
N THR A 24 8.22 12.52 -22.38
CA THR A 24 7.56 13.78 -22.78
C THR A 24 7.93 14.93 -21.86
N VAL A 25 7.86 14.70 -20.53
CA VAL A 25 8.25 15.70 -19.52
C VAL A 25 9.74 16.03 -19.65
N LYS A 26 10.60 15.02 -19.83
CA LYS A 26 12.04 15.21 -20.02
C LYS A 26 12.36 16.01 -21.29
N GLN A 27 11.66 15.74 -22.40
CA GLN A 27 11.82 16.52 -23.63
C GLN A 27 11.40 17.99 -23.43
N SER A 28 10.45 18.24 -22.54
CA SER A 28 9.94 19.57 -22.19
C SER A 28 10.70 20.27 -21.06
N ALA A 29 11.83 19.70 -20.60
CA ALA A 29 12.53 20.18 -19.41
C ALA A 29 12.98 21.65 -19.50
N ARG A 30 13.41 22.14 -20.67
CA ARG A 30 13.90 23.51 -20.82
C ARG A 30 12.84 24.58 -20.51
N PRO A 31 11.67 24.60 -21.19
CA PRO A 31 10.61 25.54 -20.81
C PRO A 31 10.04 25.28 -19.42
N LEU A 32 9.99 24.03 -18.94
CA LEU A 32 9.53 23.73 -17.58
C LEU A 32 10.42 24.33 -16.48
N LEU A 33 11.75 24.28 -16.64
CA LEU A 33 12.70 24.71 -15.62
C LEU A 33 13.04 26.20 -15.69
N TYR A 34 13.06 26.77 -16.90
CA TYR A 34 13.55 28.13 -17.15
C TYR A 34 12.50 29.05 -17.79
N GLY A 35 11.27 28.58 -17.96
CA GLY A 35 10.20 29.33 -18.61
C GLY A 35 9.37 30.15 -17.64
N THR A 36 8.78 31.21 -18.17
CA THR A 36 7.73 31.94 -17.48
C THR A 36 6.46 31.09 -17.51
N TYR A 37 5.88 30.85 -16.34
CA TYR A 37 4.62 30.16 -16.17
C TYR A 37 3.44 31.13 -16.36
N SER A 38 2.39 30.66 -17.03
CA SER A 38 1.08 31.30 -17.05
C SER A 38 -0.03 30.26 -17.07
N ASN A 39 -1.19 30.60 -16.53
CA ASN A 39 -2.39 29.78 -16.60
C ASN A 39 -3.54 30.53 -17.28
N LEU A 40 -4.40 29.78 -17.95
CA LEU A 40 -5.59 30.30 -18.61
C LEU A 40 -6.77 29.38 -18.30
N SER A 41 -7.89 29.95 -17.88
CA SER A 41 -9.16 29.22 -17.85
C SER A 41 -9.71 29.13 -19.27
N LEU A 42 -10.03 27.92 -19.72
CA LEU A 42 -10.56 27.64 -21.06
C LEU A 42 -12.04 27.25 -21.04
N GLY A 43 -12.64 27.16 -19.86
CA GLY A 43 -14.02 26.77 -19.65
C GLY A 43 -14.24 26.25 -18.24
N ASN A 44 -15.42 25.67 -18.00
CA ASN A 44 -15.73 25.07 -16.71
C ASN A 44 -14.84 23.84 -16.47
N LEU A 45 -14.11 23.84 -15.36
CA LEU A 45 -13.16 22.78 -14.97
C LEU A 45 -12.12 22.42 -16.05
N THR A 46 -11.80 23.39 -16.91
CA THR A 46 -10.82 23.22 -17.99
C THR A 46 -9.82 24.35 -17.99
N GLU A 47 -8.53 24.01 -17.94
CA GLU A 47 -7.44 24.96 -17.77
C GLU A 47 -6.29 24.66 -18.74
N ALA A 48 -5.49 25.67 -19.05
CA ALA A 48 -4.23 25.53 -19.73
C ALA A 48 -3.10 26.09 -18.87
N HIS A 49 -2.08 25.28 -18.61
CA HIS A 49 -0.83 25.70 -17.99
C HIS A 49 0.25 25.79 -19.05
N VAL A 50 0.86 26.96 -19.19
CA VAL A 50 1.82 27.25 -20.25
C VAL A 50 3.15 27.64 -19.63
N PHE A 51 4.23 27.04 -20.13
CA PHE A 51 5.59 27.37 -19.77
C PHE A 51 6.34 27.79 -21.04
N GLN A 52 6.92 28.99 -21.03
CA GLN A 52 7.53 29.58 -22.21
C GLN A 52 8.90 30.19 -21.92
N THR A 53 9.89 29.87 -22.75
CA THR A 53 11.26 30.44 -22.70
C THR A 53 11.68 30.86 -24.11
N GLY A 54 11.60 32.15 -24.42
CA GLY A 54 11.92 32.67 -25.75
C GLY A 54 11.12 31.96 -26.84
N SER A 55 11.80 31.14 -27.66
CA SER A 55 11.19 30.35 -28.72
C SER A 55 10.61 29.00 -28.29
N ASN A 56 10.91 28.50 -27.09
CA ASN A 56 10.41 27.21 -26.62
C ASN A 56 9.12 27.37 -25.80
N CYS A 57 8.12 26.53 -26.08
CA CYS A 57 6.85 26.54 -25.36
C CYS A 57 6.39 25.11 -25.07
N VAL A 58 5.90 24.85 -23.87
CA VAL A 58 5.13 23.63 -23.54
C VAL A 58 3.83 24.04 -22.87
N ALA A 59 2.74 23.39 -23.23
CA ALA A 59 1.44 23.62 -22.61
C ALA A 59 0.81 22.31 -22.13
N PHE A 60 0.12 22.36 -20.99
CA PHE A 60 -0.68 21.29 -20.42
C PHE A 60 -2.13 21.74 -20.44
N LEU A 61 -2.94 21.11 -21.28
CA LEU A 61 -4.37 21.35 -21.35
C LEU A 61 -5.05 20.32 -20.44
N VAL A 62 -5.76 20.77 -19.42
CA VAL A 62 -6.31 19.95 -18.35
C VAL A 62 -7.82 19.98 -18.42
N ASN A 63 -8.45 18.80 -18.50
CA ASN A 63 -9.88 18.64 -18.28
C ASN A 63 -10.11 17.92 -16.95
N ALA A 64 -10.50 18.67 -15.92
CA ALA A 64 -10.80 18.14 -14.60
C ALA A 64 -12.25 17.64 -14.47
N ASN A 65 -13.08 17.77 -15.51
CA ASN A 65 -14.44 17.24 -15.50
C ASN A 65 -14.42 15.71 -15.28
N LEU A 66 -15.30 15.26 -14.37
CA LEU A 66 -15.46 13.85 -14.01
C LEU A 66 -16.01 13.02 -15.17
N HIS A 67 -16.89 13.63 -15.95
CA HIS A 67 -17.61 13.03 -17.06
C HIS A 67 -17.62 14.00 -18.23
N GLY A 68 -17.67 13.44 -19.44
CA GLY A 68 -17.79 14.23 -20.66
C GLY A 68 -16.44 14.63 -21.26
N LYS A 69 -16.40 14.58 -22.59
CA LYS A 69 -15.33 15.17 -23.39
C LYS A 69 -15.65 16.64 -23.65
N VAL A 70 -14.62 17.47 -23.78
CA VAL A 70 -14.76 18.91 -24.01
C VAL A 70 -13.86 19.31 -25.18
N ASP A 71 -14.44 20.03 -26.14
CA ASP A 71 -13.71 20.69 -27.21
C ASP A 71 -13.29 22.08 -26.77
N ILE A 72 -11.99 22.37 -26.81
CA ILE A 72 -11.44 23.66 -26.41
C ILE A 72 -10.68 24.33 -27.55
N GLN A 73 -10.65 25.65 -27.51
CA GLN A 73 -9.83 26.47 -28.39
C GLN A 73 -8.62 26.98 -27.62
N PHE A 74 -7.41 26.65 -28.08
CA PHE A 74 -6.16 27.14 -27.49
C PHE A 74 -5.19 27.61 -28.59
N ARG A 75 -4.76 28.88 -28.52
CA ARG A 75 -3.85 29.51 -29.50
C ARG A 75 -4.21 29.21 -30.96
N ASN A 76 -5.47 29.45 -31.33
CA ASN A 76 -6.05 29.21 -32.66
C ASN A 76 -6.15 27.74 -33.11
N ASN A 77 -5.86 26.78 -32.24
CA ASN A 77 -6.06 25.35 -32.51
C ASN A 77 -7.22 24.80 -31.67
N LYS A 78 -7.89 23.78 -32.21
CA LYS A 78 -8.94 23.02 -31.51
C LYS A 78 -8.35 21.74 -30.94
N PHE A 79 -8.69 21.43 -29.70
CA PHE A 79 -8.29 20.19 -29.03
C PHE A 79 -9.51 19.54 -28.38
N GLU A 80 -9.65 18.23 -28.56
CA GLU A 80 -10.66 17.42 -27.87
C GLU A 80 -10.01 16.81 -26.62
N LEU A 81 -10.50 17.15 -25.43
CA LEU A 81 -10.01 16.59 -24.17
C LEU A 81 -11.04 15.62 -23.59
N LEU A 82 -10.59 14.39 -23.36
CA LEU A 82 -11.39 13.38 -22.66
C LEU A 82 -11.55 13.74 -21.18
N ALA A 83 -12.53 13.13 -20.50
CA ALA A 83 -12.75 13.34 -19.07
C ALA A 83 -11.50 12.96 -18.27
N ARG A 84 -11.20 13.74 -17.22
CA ARG A 84 -10.05 13.52 -16.32
C ARG A 84 -8.72 13.31 -17.06
N SER A 85 -8.45 14.14 -18.06
CA SER A 85 -7.28 14.00 -18.91
C SER A 85 -6.44 15.26 -18.99
N VAL A 86 -5.17 15.08 -19.36
CA VAL A 86 -4.23 16.14 -19.68
C VAL A 86 -3.62 15.85 -21.03
N ILE A 87 -3.68 16.84 -21.93
CA ILE A 87 -2.95 16.85 -23.20
C ILE A 87 -1.72 17.73 -23.04
N ILE A 88 -0.56 17.19 -23.38
CA ILE A 88 0.73 17.90 -23.37
C ILE A 88 1.08 18.30 -24.79
N LEU A 89 1.35 19.59 -25.00
CA LEU A 89 1.71 20.17 -26.28
C LEU A 89 3.18 20.62 -26.30
N SER A 90 3.93 20.17 -27.30
CA SER A 90 5.20 20.80 -27.70
C SER A 90 4.95 22.06 -28.53
N GLN A 91 5.78 23.07 -28.35
CA GLN A 91 5.66 24.38 -29.00
C GLN A 91 4.27 25.01 -28.86
N CYS A 92 3.50 24.57 -27.85
CA CYS A 92 2.13 24.99 -27.57
C CYS A 92 1.15 24.81 -28.75
N ASN A 93 1.45 23.91 -29.69
CA ASN A 93 0.59 23.62 -30.84
C ASN A 93 0.50 22.12 -31.20
N LYS A 94 1.54 21.32 -30.94
CA LYS A 94 1.60 19.92 -31.35
C LYS A 94 1.47 18.99 -30.15
N ILE A 95 0.45 18.13 -30.17
CA ILE A 95 0.26 17.08 -29.16
C ILE A 95 1.45 16.14 -29.17
N ILE A 96 2.06 15.95 -28.00
CA ILE A 96 3.15 15.00 -27.76
C ILE A 96 2.75 13.90 -26.79
N PHE A 97 1.74 14.12 -25.96
CA PHE A 97 1.20 13.11 -25.06
C PHE A 97 -0.23 13.43 -24.64
N ASN A 98 -1.06 12.40 -24.45
CA ASN A 98 -2.40 12.51 -23.91
C ASN A 98 -2.57 11.45 -22.81
N THR A 99 -2.87 11.86 -21.58
CA THR A 99 -2.96 10.93 -20.45
C THR A 99 -4.10 9.92 -20.58
N ALA A 100 -5.15 10.24 -21.37
CA ALA A 100 -6.28 9.35 -21.58
C ALA A 100 -6.10 8.40 -22.78
N GLU A 101 -5.10 8.64 -23.63
CA GLU A 101 -4.83 7.79 -24.79
C GLU A 101 -3.69 6.82 -24.50
N VAL A 102 -4.04 5.55 -24.28
CA VAL A 102 -3.07 4.51 -23.94
C VAL A 102 -2.73 3.72 -25.22
N THR A 103 -1.53 3.97 -25.76
CA THR A 103 -1.05 3.30 -26.98
C THR A 103 -0.34 1.97 -26.71
N ALA A 104 0.00 1.70 -25.45
CA ALA A 104 0.70 0.50 -25.07
C ALA A 104 -0.22 -0.74 -25.10
N GLN A 105 0.28 -1.84 -25.67
CA GLN A 105 -0.44 -3.11 -25.67
C GLN A 105 -0.61 -3.63 -24.23
N SER A 106 -1.84 -4.02 -23.90
CA SER A 106 -2.13 -4.71 -22.64
C SER A 106 -1.73 -6.19 -22.76
N TYR A 107 -1.08 -6.73 -21.73
CA TYR A 107 -0.77 -8.16 -21.65
C TYR A 107 -1.48 -8.77 -20.45
N THR A 108 -1.94 -10.00 -20.62
CA THR A 108 -2.44 -10.82 -19.52
C THR A 108 -1.29 -11.61 -18.92
N ARG A 109 -1.32 -11.78 -17.59
CA ARG A 109 -0.39 -12.67 -16.91
C ARG A 109 -0.91 -14.09 -16.94
N SER A 110 0.01 -15.02 -17.13
CA SER A 110 -0.23 -16.43 -16.87
C SER A 110 0.84 -16.93 -15.92
N SER A 111 0.42 -17.80 -15.00
CA SER A 111 1.32 -18.64 -14.24
C SER A 111 1.26 -20.04 -14.82
N LYS A 112 2.41 -20.72 -14.85
CA LYS A 112 2.50 -22.12 -15.23
C LYS A 112 3.00 -22.89 -14.03
N VAL A 113 2.23 -23.88 -13.60
CA VAL A 113 2.71 -24.84 -12.61
C VAL A 113 3.86 -25.63 -13.25
N LEU A 114 5.06 -25.48 -12.68
CA LEU A 114 6.24 -26.21 -13.13
C LEU A 114 6.35 -27.59 -12.50
N GLN A 115 5.90 -27.72 -11.24
CA GLN A 115 5.95 -28.96 -10.48
C GLN A 115 4.81 -29.03 -9.47
N PHE A 116 4.24 -30.22 -9.32
CA PHE A 116 3.30 -30.53 -8.25
C PHE A 116 4.08 -31.17 -7.09
N LEU A 117 3.90 -30.64 -5.88
CA LEU A 117 4.52 -31.15 -4.65
C LEU A 117 3.54 -32.02 -3.85
N ASN A 118 2.85 -32.93 -4.54
CA ASN A 118 1.75 -33.75 -4.00
C ASN A 118 2.18 -35.11 -3.45
N ASP A 119 3.48 -35.42 -3.48
CA ASP A 119 4.01 -36.67 -2.95
C ASP A 119 4.26 -36.54 -1.44
N ALA A 120 3.31 -37.03 -0.63
CA ALA A 120 3.37 -36.99 0.82
C ALA A 120 4.64 -37.67 1.39
N SER A 121 5.24 -38.62 0.67
CA SER A 121 6.46 -39.31 1.12
C SER A 121 7.70 -38.42 1.10
N LYS A 122 7.67 -37.31 0.36
CA LYS A 122 8.76 -36.31 0.31
C LYS A 122 8.68 -35.26 1.43
N TRP A 123 7.58 -35.26 2.18
CA TRP A 123 7.36 -34.31 3.27
C TRP A 123 7.63 -34.98 4.62
N SER A 124 8.42 -34.32 5.45
CA SER A 124 8.54 -34.65 6.88
C SER A 124 7.78 -33.62 7.69
N TRP A 125 7.12 -34.05 8.77
CA TRP A 125 6.45 -33.17 9.70
C TRP A 125 6.95 -33.43 11.13
N THR A 126 6.87 -32.41 11.96
CA THR A 126 7.07 -32.52 13.40
C THR A 126 5.95 -31.78 14.10
N SER A 127 5.46 -32.32 15.21
CA SER A 127 4.49 -31.61 16.04
C SER A 127 5.23 -30.64 16.95
N GLU A 128 4.91 -29.36 16.84
CA GLU A 128 5.29 -28.37 17.84
C GLU A 128 4.56 -28.70 19.15
N ARG A 129 5.29 -28.74 20.26
CA ARG A 129 4.70 -29.03 21.58
C ARG A 129 4.26 -27.74 22.25
N ILE A 130 3.19 -27.80 23.04
CA ILE A 130 2.87 -26.73 23.98
C ILE A 130 4.05 -26.65 24.98
N PRO A 131 4.68 -25.48 25.17
CA PRO A 131 5.84 -25.35 26.03
C PRO A 131 5.49 -25.66 27.48
N ASP A 132 6.44 -26.26 28.20
CA ASP A 132 6.32 -26.43 29.64
C ASP A 132 6.67 -25.12 30.38
N LEU A 133 6.52 -25.11 31.70
CA LEU A 133 6.85 -23.95 32.52
C LEU A 133 8.36 -23.75 32.70
N LYS A 134 9.22 -24.60 32.12
CA LYS A 134 10.68 -24.49 32.32
C LYS A 134 11.21 -23.35 31.47
N GLY A 135 11.82 -22.36 32.13
CA GLY A 135 12.29 -21.15 31.46
C GLY A 135 11.18 -20.13 31.17
N ALA A 136 9.95 -20.39 31.63
CA ALA A 136 8.87 -19.42 31.57
C ALA A 136 9.16 -18.21 32.48
N LYS A 137 8.76 -17.03 32.02
CA LYS A 137 8.78 -15.81 32.84
C LYS A 137 7.42 -15.65 33.50
N PHE A 138 7.40 -15.57 34.82
CA PHE A 138 6.16 -15.40 35.59
C PHE A 138 5.84 -13.91 35.78
N ALA A 139 4.57 -13.56 35.57
CA ALA A 139 4.03 -12.23 35.81
C ALA A 139 2.67 -12.35 36.51
N ASN A 140 2.34 -11.37 37.36
CA ASN A 140 1.06 -11.30 38.07
C ASN A 140 -0.05 -10.60 37.27
N LYS A 141 0.23 -10.26 36.01
CA LYS A 141 -0.69 -9.61 35.07
C LYS A 141 -0.41 -10.09 33.66
N LEU A 142 -1.41 -9.93 32.79
CA LEU A 142 -1.20 -10.11 31.35
C LEU A 142 -0.23 -9.04 30.84
N LEU A 143 0.83 -9.50 30.19
CA LEU A 143 1.82 -8.63 29.54
C LEU A 143 1.41 -8.35 28.11
N ASP A 144 1.72 -7.16 27.60
CA ASP A 144 1.52 -6.84 26.18
C ASP A 144 2.53 -7.62 25.32
N GLN A 145 2.07 -8.19 24.21
CA GLN A 145 2.87 -9.09 23.37
C GLN A 145 4.09 -8.39 22.77
N LEU A 146 3.90 -7.24 22.12
CA LEU A 146 4.98 -6.50 21.47
C LEU A 146 6.04 -6.06 22.49
N SER A 147 5.59 -5.58 23.66
CA SER A 147 6.49 -5.19 24.74
C SER A 147 7.29 -6.36 25.32
N THR A 148 6.76 -7.58 25.22
CA THR A 148 7.36 -8.82 25.78
C THR A 148 8.31 -9.48 24.80
N THR A 149 7.88 -9.68 23.55
CA THR A 149 8.68 -10.33 22.50
C THR A 149 9.70 -9.39 21.87
N LYS A 150 9.52 -8.07 22.04
CA LYS A 150 10.36 -7.04 21.39
C LYS A 150 10.43 -7.22 19.86
N ASP A 151 9.34 -7.70 19.27
CA ASP A 151 9.26 -8.00 17.83
C ASP A 151 10.28 -9.05 17.36
N ALA A 152 10.88 -9.80 18.28
CA ALA A 152 11.83 -10.87 17.94
C ALA A 152 11.11 -12.14 17.47
N THR A 153 9.82 -12.27 17.76
CA THR A 153 8.95 -13.37 17.32
C THR A 153 7.50 -12.94 17.27
N ASP A 154 6.77 -13.48 16.30
CA ASP A 154 5.32 -13.32 16.13
C ASP A 154 4.51 -14.06 17.20
N TYR A 155 5.14 -14.95 17.98
CA TYR A 155 4.45 -15.89 18.88
C TYR A 155 4.72 -15.58 20.35
N LEU A 156 3.66 -15.58 21.16
CA LEU A 156 3.77 -15.53 22.62
C LEU A 156 2.78 -16.48 23.29
N TRP A 157 3.30 -17.40 24.10
CA TRP A 157 2.48 -18.28 24.93
C TRP A 157 2.14 -17.60 26.27
N TYR A 158 0.86 -17.50 26.57
CA TYR A 158 0.35 -17.18 27.91
C TYR A 158 -0.12 -18.46 28.57
N ILE A 159 0.51 -18.84 29.68
CA ILE A 159 0.17 -20.05 30.42
C ILE A 159 -0.32 -19.65 31.82
N THR A 160 -1.47 -20.17 32.22
CA THR A 160 -2.05 -19.95 33.54
C THR A 160 -2.68 -21.23 34.07
N SER A 161 -2.91 -21.31 35.39
CA SER A 161 -3.56 -22.45 36.04
C SER A 161 -4.88 -22.03 36.69
N ALA A 162 -5.91 -22.85 36.55
CA ALA A 162 -7.20 -22.68 37.20
C ALA A 162 -7.58 -23.91 38.00
N HIS A 163 -8.16 -23.72 39.18
CA HIS A 163 -8.64 -24.80 40.03
C HIS A 163 -10.15 -24.97 39.89
N GLY A 164 -10.60 -26.12 39.39
CA GLY A 164 -12.03 -26.41 39.22
C GLY A 164 -12.65 -26.94 40.51
N ASN A 165 -13.76 -26.35 40.95
CA ASN A 165 -14.57 -26.83 42.07
C ASN A 165 -15.93 -27.36 41.58
N ASP A 166 -16.44 -28.44 42.19
CA ASP A 166 -17.69 -29.11 41.80
C ASP A 166 -18.95 -28.23 42.00
N GLN A 167 -18.83 -27.09 42.72
CA GLN A 167 -19.94 -26.19 43.06
C GLN A 167 -20.09 -24.97 42.11
N ASP A 168 -19.08 -24.63 41.30
CA ASP A 168 -19.14 -23.52 40.33
C ASP A 168 -18.12 -23.76 39.19
N PRO A 169 -18.50 -24.42 38.08
CA PRO A 169 -17.57 -24.83 37.02
C PRO A 169 -17.22 -23.74 36.00
N THR A 170 -17.58 -22.47 36.24
CA THR A 170 -17.52 -21.41 35.23
C THR A 170 -16.20 -20.64 35.24
N ALA A 171 -15.33 -20.96 34.29
CA ALA A 171 -14.23 -20.09 33.85
C ALA A 171 -14.55 -19.55 32.44
N THR A 172 -14.80 -18.25 32.32
CA THR A 172 -15.20 -17.63 31.06
C THR A 172 -13.96 -17.17 30.27
N LEU A 173 -13.50 -18.03 29.37
CA LEU A 173 -12.92 -17.56 28.10
C LEU A 173 -14.12 -17.36 27.15
N GLU A 174 -14.05 -16.53 26.10
CA GLU A 174 -15.14 -16.44 25.10
C GLU A 174 -15.44 -17.76 24.36
N ALA A 175 -14.74 -18.85 24.73
CA ALA A 175 -15.10 -20.24 24.47
C ALA A 175 -15.47 -20.94 25.79
N ASN A 176 -16.69 -21.50 25.85
CA ASN A 176 -17.11 -22.34 26.96
C ASN A 176 -16.26 -23.61 27.00
N PHE A 177 -15.57 -23.87 28.12
CA PHE A 177 -14.91 -25.15 28.38
C PHE A 177 -15.33 -25.67 29.75
N VAL A 178 -15.31 -26.99 29.92
CA VAL A 178 -15.61 -27.64 31.20
C VAL A 178 -14.27 -27.99 31.85
N PRO A 179 -13.86 -27.34 32.95
CA PRO A 179 -12.64 -27.69 33.65
C PRO A 179 -12.74 -29.09 34.28
N ASN A 180 -11.63 -29.82 34.31
CA ASN A 180 -11.56 -31.05 35.10
C ASN A 180 -11.50 -30.71 36.59
N LYS A 181 -11.89 -31.66 37.46
CA LYS A 181 -11.69 -31.52 38.90
C LYS A 181 -10.20 -31.41 39.24
N GLY A 182 -9.83 -30.41 40.04
CA GLY A 182 -8.43 -30.14 40.40
C GLY A 182 -7.76 -29.08 39.51
N ASP A 183 -6.44 -29.19 39.36
CA ASP A 183 -5.63 -28.20 38.66
C ASP A 183 -5.69 -28.37 37.14
N ASN A 184 -6.08 -27.31 36.44
CA ASN A 184 -6.13 -27.23 34.99
C ASN A 184 -5.11 -26.22 34.49
N THR A 185 -4.29 -26.60 33.50
CA THR A 185 -3.39 -25.66 32.82
C THR A 185 -4.04 -25.15 31.55
N ILE A 186 -4.13 -23.83 31.42
CA ILE A 186 -4.67 -23.13 30.25
C ILE A 186 -3.48 -22.50 29.52
N SER A 187 -3.30 -22.84 28.24
CA SER A 187 -2.24 -22.29 27.39
C SER A 187 -2.87 -21.57 26.20
N LEU A 188 -2.57 -20.29 26.05
CA LEU A 188 -3.06 -19.44 24.96
C LEU A 188 -1.88 -19.02 24.10
N LEU A 189 -1.93 -19.36 22.81
CA LEU A 189 -0.95 -18.89 21.82
C LEU A 189 -1.46 -17.58 21.20
N SER A 190 -0.77 -16.48 21.51
CA SER A 190 -1.00 -15.19 20.88
C SER A 190 -0.08 -15.04 19.67
N VAL A 191 -0.64 -14.54 18.55
CA VAL A 191 0.07 -14.43 17.27
C VAL A 191 -0.10 -13.00 16.74
N MET A 192 1.02 -12.38 16.38
CA MET A 192 1.08 -11.07 15.75
C MET A 192 1.37 -11.23 14.25
N VAL A 193 0.69 -10.45 13.40
CA VAL A 193 0.93 -10.45 11.94
C VAL A 193 1.32 -9.04 11.52
N GLY A 194 2.60 -8.73 11.69
CA GLY A 194 3.17 -7.40 11.47
C GLY A 194 2.80 -6.41 12.57
N SER A 195 3.72 -5.49 12.83
CA SER A 195 3.51 -4.39 13.77
C SER A 195 2.81 -3.20 13.12
N PRO A 196 1.94 -2.47 13.84
CA PRO A 196 1.33 -1.25 13.31
C PRO A 196 2.40 -0.27 12.83
N VAL A 197 2.46 -0.02 11.53
CA VAL A 197 3.49 0.83 10.89
C VAL A 197 3.15 2.32 11.04
N LYS A 198 1.91 2.66 11.42
CA LYS A 198 1.49 4.02 11.74
C LYS A 198 1.38 4.16 13.24
N GLU A 199 2.35 4.83 13.87
CA GLU A 199 2.18 5.25 15.26
C GLU A 199 0.98 6.21 15.34
N PRO A 200 -0.02 5.98 16.19
CA PRO A 200 -0.96 7.01 16.57
C PRO A 200 -0.16 8.16 17.20
N ILE A 201 -0.44 9.41 16.83
CA ILE A 201 0.24 10.64 17.34
C ILE A 201 0.38 10.64 18.88
N GLN A 202 -0.51 9.96 19.60
CA GLN A 202 -0.49 9.80 21.06
C GLN A 202 0.69 8.98 21.61
N GLN A 203 1.25 8.04 20.84
CA GLN A 203 2.44 7.24 21.24
C GLN A 203 3.74 8.02 21.00
N LEU A 204 3.84 8.77 19.90
CA LEU A 204 4.95 9.68 19.63
C LEU A 204 5.10 10.73 20.76
N ALA A 205 3.98 11.27 21.24
CA ALA A 205 3.94 12.21 22.35
C ALA A 205 4.41 11.61 23.70
N LYS A 206 4.21 10.30 23.92
CA LYS A 206 4.72 9.59 25.11
C LYS A 206 6.21 9.30 25.02
N ARG A 207 6.72 8.96 23.82
CA ARG A 207 8.17 8.78 23.58
C ARG A 207 8.95 10.07 23.75
N ILE A 208 8.47 11.17 23.17
CA ILE A 208 9.11 12.50 23.31
C ILE A 208 9.15 12.94 24.79
N LYS A 209 8.14 12.63 25.59
CA LYS A 209 8.15 12.93 27.03
C LYS A 209 9.12 12.07 27.84
N ALA A 210 9.46 10.88 27.38
CA ALA A 210 10.38 9.96 28.06
C ALA A 210 11.86 10.21 27.72
N GLU A 211 12.16 10.85 26.59
CA GLU A 211 13.54 11.24 26.20
C GLU A 211 13.96 12.62 26.72
N VAL A 212 13.02 13.40 27.29
CA VAL A 212 13.24 14.76 27.81
C VAL A 212 13.26 14.80 29.35
N GLN A 213 13.28 13.64 30.02
CA GLN A 213 13.57 13.49 31.45
C GLN A 213 14.85 12.67 31.65
#